data_AF-A0A953ZVV7-F1
#
_entry.id   AF-A0A953ZVV7-F1
#
_cell.length_a   1.000
_cell.length_b   1.000
_cell.length_c   1.000
_cell.angle_alpha   90.00
_cell.angle_beta   90.00
_cell.angle_gamma   90.00
#
_symmetry.space_group_name_H-M   'P 1'
#
loop_
_entity.id
_entity.type
_entity.pdbx_description
1 polymer ?
#
loop_
_entity_poly.entity_id
_entity_poly.type
_entity_poly.pdbx_seq_one_letter_code
_entity_poly.pdbx_strand_id
1 'polypeptide(L)'
;ALRALLDAVECVVVVGGRGSNNSRQLVETCRANGRPAYLVQGASGLDPEWFHGCAKVGLTAGTSTLDAVIDEVEAALAVLPEPAVAPHGGCAPA
;
A
#
# COMPACT_ATOMS: atom_id res chain seq x y z
N ALA A 1 -10.77 1.79 10.15
CA ALA A 1 -10.24 2.19 8.83
C ALA A 1 -9.17 1.22 8.35
N LEU A 2 -7.99 1.13 8.99
CA LEU A 2 -6.88 0.29 8.51
C LEU A 2 -7.23 -1.19 8.33
N ARG A 3 -7.94 -1.82 9.28
CA ARG A 3 -8.36 -3.23 9.15
C ARG A 3 -9.21 -3.50 7.90
N ALA A 4 -10.19 -2.64 7.61
CA ALA A 4 -11.02 -2.78 6.42
C ALA A 4 -10.20 -2.64 5.12
N LEU A 5 -9.15 -1.80 5.13
CA LEU A 5 -8.20 -1.72 4.02
C LEU A 5 -7.45 -3.05 3.87
N LEU A 6 -6.92 -3.60 4.97
CA LEU A 6 -6.15 -4.86 4.99
C LEU A 6 -6.94 -6.08 4.49
N ASP A 7 -8.27 -6.09 4.63
CA ASP A 7 -9.14 -7.13 4.07
C ASP A 7 -9.30 -7.00 2.55
N ALA A 8 -9.25 -5.78 2.01
CA ALA A 8 -9.49 -5.50 0.60
C ALA A 8 -8.21 -5.47 -0.26
N VAL A 9 -7.02 -5.42 0.35
CA VAL A 9 -5.73 -5.26 -0.33
C VAL A 9 -4.76 -6.38 0.01
N GLU A 10 -3.80 -6.60 -0.87
CA GLU A 10 -2.80 -7.66 -0.71
C GLU A 10 -1.52 -7.13 -0.07
N CYS A 11 -1.16 -5.88 -0.35
CA CYS A 11 -0.03 -5.19 0.28
C CYS A 11 -0.41 -3.76 0.66
N VAL A 12 0.33 -3.19 1.62
CA VAL A 12 0.12 -1.82 2.10
C VAL A 12 1.39 -1.00 2.00
N VAL A 13 1.27 0.18 1.41
CA VAL A 13 2.31 1.20 1.38
C VAL A 13 1.95 2.26 2.40
N VAL A 14 2.85 2.46 3.36
CA VAL A 14 2.75 3.50 4.37
C VAL A 14 3.69 4.64 3.97
N VAL A 15 3.14 5.81 3.68
CA VAL A 15 3.92 7.02 3.42
C VAL A 15 4.20 7.73 4.74
N GLY A 16 5.47 7.99 5.03
CA GLY A 16 5.89 8.77 6.19
C GLY A 16 7.36 8.60 6.57
N GLY A 17 7.81 9.42 7.52
CA GLY A 17 9.19 9.42 7.97
C GLY A 17 9.53 8.20 8.84
N ARG A 18 10.72 7.61 8.62
CA ARG A 18 11.27 6.51 9.45
C ARG A 18 11.37 6.86 10.94
N GLY A 19 11.47 8.15 11.29
CA GLY A 19 11.53 8.63 12.68
C GLY A 19 10.18 8.81 13.35
N SER A 20 9.05 8.71 12.62
CA SER A 20 7.72 8.93 13.19
C SER A 20 7.20 7.65 13.83
N ASN A 21 6.91 7.71 15.13
CA ASN A 21 6.33 6.56 15.85
C ASN A 21 4.98 6.14 15.26
N ASN A 22 4.21 7.09 14.74
CA ASN A 22 2.90 6.82 14.14
C ASN A 22 3.03 6.00 12.84
N SER A 23 3.93 6.39 11.94
CA SER A 23 4.17 5.65 10.69
C SER A 23 4.69 4.23 10.96
N ARG A 24 5.54 4.06 11.97
CA ARG A 24 6.05 2.75 12.38
C ARG A 24 4.95 1.86 12.95
N GLN A 25 4.09 2.41 13.82
CA GLN A 25 2.94 1.66 14.36
C GLN A 25 1.99 1.19 13.26
N LEU A 26 1.74 2.00 12.24
CA LEU A 26 0.90 1.59 11.10
C LEU A 26 1.51 0.37 10.38
N VAL A 27 2.80 0.43 10.07
CA VAL A 27 3.53 -0.68 9.43
C VAL A 27 3.51 -1.93 10.29
N GLU A 28 3.82 -1.81 11.57
CA GLU A 28 3.79 -2.92 12.53
C GLU A 28 2.39 -3.52 12.64
N THR A 29 1.35 -2.68 12.69
CA THR A 29 -0.03 -3.14 12.73
C THR A 29 -0.38 -3.93 11.46
N CYS A 30 -0.03 -3.43 10.28
CA CYS A 30 -0.29 -4.15 9.02
C CYS A 30 0.42 -5.52 9.00
N ARG A 31 1.70 -5.54 9.38
CA ARG A 31 2.50 -6.78 9.46
C ARG A 31 1.95 -7.75 10.50
N ALA A 32 1.51 -7.24 11.65
CA ALA A 32 0.89 -8.04 12.71
C ALA A 32 -0.43 -8.68 12.27
N ASN A 33 -1.14 -8.08 11.31
CA ASN A 33 -2.33 -8.66 10.68
C ASN A 33 -1.99 -9.54 9.46
N GLY A 34 -0.71 -9.86 9.23
CA GLY A 34 -0.27 -10.77 8.17
C GLY A 34 -0.22 -10.16 6.77
N ARG A 35 -0.32 -8.83 6.64
CA ARG A 35 -0.17 -8.15 5.35
C ARG A 35 1.21 -7.52 5.20
N PRO A 36 1.87 -7.70 4.04
CA PRO A 36 3.12 -7.01 3.75
C PRO A 36 2.90 -5.50 3.77
N ALA A 37 3.76 -4.80 4.53
CA ALA A 37 3.69 -3.37 4.71
C ALA A 37 5.07 -2.72 4.52
N TYR A 38 5.10 -1.67 3.70
CA TYR A 38 6.31 -0.98 3.28
C TYR A 38 6.27 0.49 3.69
N LEU A 39 7.33 0.98 4.34
CA LEU A 39 7.43 2.38 4.73
C LEU A 39 8.27 3.14 3.70
N VAL A 40 7.65 4.09 3.02
CA VAL A 40 8.30 4.95 2.03
C VAL A 40 8.18 6.42 2.43
N GLN A 41 9.16 7.22 2.07
CA GLN A 41 9.12 8.68 2.30
C GLN A 41 8.58 9.46 1.09
N GLY A 42 8.33 8.78 -0.03
CA GLY A 42 7.86 9.36 -1.29
C GLY A 42 7.98 8.34 -2.43
N ALA A 43 7.61 8.75 -3.64
CA ALA A 43 7.54 7.88 -4.83
C ALA A 43 8.87 7.18 -5.13
N SER A 44 10.01 7.85 -4.92
CA SER A 44 11.34 7.28 -5.16
C SER A 44 11.71 6.10 -4.24
N GLY A 45 10.97 5.91 -3.15
CA GLY A 45 11.15 4.79 -2.24
C GLY A 45 10.29 3.58 -2.58
N LEU A 46 9.40 3.68 -3.59
CA LEU A 46 8.60 2.57 -4.05
C LEU A 46 9.46 1.60 -4.86
N ASP A 47 9.34 0.32 -4.53
CA ASP A 47 9.98 -0.73 -5.30
C ASP A 47 8.92 -1.47 -6.13
N PRO A 48 8.99 -1.45 -7.48
CA PRO A 48 8.04 -2.13 -8.35
C PRO A 48 7.90 -3.63 -8.05
N GLU A 49 8.97 -4.27 -7.56
CA GLU A 49 8.97 -5.69 -7.21
C GLU A 49 8.00 -6.02 -6.06
N TRP A 50 7.69 -5.06 -5.17
CA TRP A 50 6.73 -5.26 -4.08
C TRP A 50 5.30 -5.42 -4.57
N PHE A 51 5.00 -4.92 -5.77
CA PHE A 51 3.67 -4.91 -6.36
C PHE A 51 3.51 -5.99 -7.44
N HIS A 52 4.59 -6.72 -7.75
CA HIS A 52 4.55 -7.80 -8.71
C HIS A 52 3.57 -8.90 -8.25
N GLY A 53 2.50 -9.09 -9.01
CA GLY A 53 1.44 -10.06 -8.67
C GLY A 53 0.44 -9.60 -7.61
N CYS A 54 0.57 -8.37 -7.08
CA CYS A 54 -0.46 -7.77 -6.22
C CYS A 54 -1.47 -7.03 -7.08
N ALA A 55 -2.70 -7.51 -7.16
CA ALA A 55 -3.79 -6.85 -7.88
C ALA A 55 -4.30 -5.61 -7.14
N LYS A 56 -4.17 -5.57 -5.80
CA LYS A 56 -4.66 -4.47 -4.96
C LYS A 56 -3.62 -4.02 -3.95
N VAL A 57 -3.21 -2.75 -4.08
CA VAL A 57 -2.27 -2.07 -3.18
C VAL A 57 -3.03 -1.05 -2.34
N GLY A 58 -2.90 -1.14 -1.03
CA GLY A 58 -3.43 -0.13 -0.11
C GLY A 58 -2.43 0.98 0.11
N LEU A 59 -2.82 2.23 -0.13
CA LEU A 59 -2.03 3.39 0.22
C LEU A 59 -2.53 3.98 1.55
N THR A 60 -1.63 4.22 2.49
CA THR A 60 -1.93 4.90 3.74
C THR A 60 -0.78 5.84 4.11
N ALA A 61 -1.06 6.90 4.86
CA ALA A 61 -0.05 7.87 5.25
C ALA A 61 -0.18 8.22 6.73
N GLY A 62 0.96 8.55 7.35
CA GLY A 62 0.96 9.11 8.69
C GLY A 62 0.35 10.51 8.69
N THR A 63 -0.26 10.91 9.81
CA THR A 63 -0.88 12.24 10.03
C THR A 63 0.01 13.46 9.78
N SER A 64 1.33 13.29 9.71
CA SER A 64 2.30 14.37 9.48
C SER A 64 2.90 14.34 8.08
N THR A 65 2.33 13.55 7.18
CA THR A 65 2.77 13.45 5.79
C THR A 65 1.97 14.45 4.96
N LEU A 66 2.66 15.21 4.10
CA LEU A 66 2.02 16.18 3.21
C LEU A 66 1.24 15.45 2.10
N ASP A 67 0.06 15.96 1.76
CA ASP A 67 -0.79 15.41 0.69
C ASP A 67 -0.02 15.31 -0.64
N ALA A 68 0.83 16.30 -0.97
CA ALA A 68 1.66 16.27 -2.17
C ALA A 68 2.53 15.00 -2.29
N VAL A 69 3.06 14.49 -1.17
CA VAL A 69 3.87 13.26 -1.17
C VAL A 69 2.99 12.02 -1.35
N ILE A 70 1.75 12.08 -0.85
CA ILE A 70 0.75 11.02 -1.03
C ILE A 70 0.33 10.96 -2.50
N ASP A 71 0.01 12.11 -3.11
CA ASP A 71 -0.30 12.26 -4.53
C ASP A 71 0.83 11.73 -5.42
N GLU A 72 2.09 12.06 -5.10
CA GLU A 72 3.25 11.55 -5.85
C GLU A 72 3.34 10.01 -5.81
N VAL A 73 3.12 9.42 -4.62
CA VAL A 73 3.15 7.96 -4.43
C VAL A 73 1.96 7.31 -5.15
N GLU A 74 0.77 7.89 -5.07
CA GLU A 74 -0.41 7.43 -5.79
C GLU A 74 -0.20 7.45 -7.30
N ALA A 75 0.30 8.56 -7.84
CA ALA A 75 0.61 8.70 -9.26
C ALA A 75 1.66 7.67 -9.71
N ALA A 76 2.70 7.43 -8.90
CA ALA A 76 3.70 6.41 -9.18
C ALA A 76 3.11 5.00 -9.20
N LEU A 77 2.20 4.67 -8.27
CA LEU A 77 1.48 3.40 -8.26
C LEU A 77 0.55 3.25 -9.48
N ALA A 78 -0.07 4.33 -9.94
CA ALA A 78 -0.98 4.33 -11.08
C ALA A 78 -0.27 4.10 -12.44
N VAL A 79 1.02 4.42 -12.54
CA VAL A 79 1.83 4.20 -13.75
C VAL A 79 2.60 2.88 -13.73
N LEU A 80 2.54 2.11 -12.63
CA LEU A 80 3.10 0.77 -12.61
C LEU A 80 2.36 -0.08 -13.64
N PRO A 81 3.08 -0.91 -14.42
CA PRO A 81 2.45 -1.80 -15.37
C PRO A 81 1.44 -2.65 -14.62
N GLU A 82 0.21 -2.76 -15.15
CA GLU A 82 -0.83 -3.53 -14.50
C GLU A 82 -0.26 -4.92 -14.18
N PRO A 83 -0.40 -5.38 -12.92
CA PRO A 83 0.00 -6.74 -12.59
C PRO A 83 -0.76 -7.62 -13.58
N ALA A 84 -0.05 -8.42 -14.38
CA ALA A 84 -0.66 -9.25 -15.41
C ALA A 84 -1.79 -10.06 -14.78
N VAL A 85 -3.02 -9.55 -14.87
CA VAL A 85 -4.11 -10.02 -14.05
C VAL A 85 -4.57 -11.29 -14.72
N ALA A 86 -4.24 -12.44 -14.14
CA ALA A 86 -5.02 -13.62 -14.42
C ALA A 86 -6.46 -13.27 -14.00
N PRO A 87 -7.47 -13.46 -14.87
CA PRO A 87 -8.84 -13.13 -14.52
C PRO A 87 -9.17 -13.86 -13.22
N HIS A 88 -9.53 -13.10 -12.19
CA HIS A 88 -10.05 -13.66 -10.96
C HIS A 88 -11.35 -14.38 -11.32
N GLY A 89 -11.24 -15.69 -11.52
CA GLY A 89 -12.37 -16.56 -11.73
C GLY A 89 -13.27 -16.51 -10.50
N GLY A 90 -14.56 -16.25 -10.75
CA GLY A 90 -15.64 -16.77 -9.92
C GLY A 90 -15.94 -15.97 -8.65
N CYS A 91 -16.82 -14.98 -8.77
CA CYS A 91 -17.97 -14.96 -7.89
C CYS A 91 -19.16 -14.43 -8.68
N ALA A 92 -19.89 -15.36 -9.33
CA ALA A 92 -21.26 -15.10 -9.74
C ALA A 92 -22.11 -15.18 -8.46
N PRO A 93 -22.79 -14.10 -8.03
CA PRO A 93 -23.85 -14.25 -7.05
C PRO A 93 -25.05 -14.95 -7.70
N ALA A 94 -25.68 -15.80 -6.89
CA ALA A 94 -26.72 -16.79 -7.19
C ALA A 94 -27.94 -16.28 -7.97
#